data_AF-N8V6F5-F1
#
_entry.id   AF-N8V6F5-F1
#
_cell.length_a   1.000
_cell.length_b   1.000
_cell.length_c   1.000
_cell.angle_alpha   90.00
_cell.angle_beta   90.00
_cell.angle_gamma   90.00
#
_symmetry.space_group_name_H-M   'P 1'
#
loop_
_entity.id
_entity.type
_entity.pdbx_description
1 polymer ?
#
loop_
_entity_poly.entity_id
_entity_poly.type
_entity_poly.pdbx_seq_one_letter_code
_entity_poly.pdbx_strand_id
1 'polypeptide(L)'
;MYRVFNAPLFQRLKSLSFETAHYVFFDQHCLTEFHRVENGEERWKTLGLLGEEVVIFIGHLVSEDSTGREIIRLITARKADATEREEYYANY
;
A
#
# COMPACT_ATOMS: atom_id res chain seq x y z
N MET A 1 -10.52 13.84 2.62
CA MET A 1 -10.41 12.82 3.68
C MET A 1 -8.92 12.65 3.95
N TYR A 2 -8.43 13.02 5.14
CA TYR A 2 -6.99 13.01 5.43
C TYR A 2 -6.59 11.62 5.94
N ARG A 3 -5.82 10.87 5.15
CA ARG A 3 -5.21 9.60 5.54
C ARG A 3 -3.89 9.86 6.26
N VAL A 4 -3.67 9.17 7.37
CA VAL A 4 -2.39 9.24 8.11
C VAL A 4 -1.64 7.93 7.89
N PHE A 5 -0.46 8.02 7.28
CA PHE A 5 0.40 6.86 7.04
C PHE A 5 1.32 6.64 8.23
N ASN A 6 1.28 5.45 8.84
CA ASN A 6 2.17 5.08 9.94
C ASN A 6 3.07 3.92 9.52
N ALA A 7 4.37 4.16 9.48
CA ALA A 7 5.36 3.14 9.20
C ALA A 7 5.88 2.56 10.53
N PRO A 8 5.64 1.26 10.82
CA PRO A 8 6.33 0.62 11.94
C PRO A 8 7.84 0.56 11.65
N LEU A 9 8.65 0.57 12.70
CA LEU A 9 10.13 0.56 12.72
C LEU A 9 10.78 -0.72 12.14
N PHE A 10 10.16 -1.40 11.18
CA PHE A 10 10.69 -2.60 10.52
C PHE A 10 11.69 -2.20 9.42
N GLN A 11 12.90 -1.83 9.84
CA GLN A 11 13.96 -1.18 9.06
C GLN A 11 14.59 -1.98 7.90
N ARG A 12 14.07 -3.14 7.47
CA ARG A 12 14.76 -3.85 6.36
C ARG A 12 13.94 -4.87 5.60
N LEU A 13 12.96 -4.43 4.81
CA LEU A 13 12.51 -5.21 3.66
C LEU A 13 13.13 -4.59 2.40
N LYS A 14 14.02 -5.34 1.76
CA LYS A 14 14.87 -4.90 0.65
C LYS A 14 14.00 -4.59 -0.59
N SER A 15 13.68 -3.32 -0.84
CA SER A 15 13.71 -2.71 -2.20
C SER A 15 13.21 -1.27 -2.26
N LEU A 16 12.35 -0.81 -1.34
CA LEU A 16 11.82 0.57 -1.32
C LEU A 16 11.56 1.04 0.12
N SER A 17 11.89 2.29 0.46
CA SER A 17 11.56 2.86 1.77
C SER A 17 10.06 3.12 1.89
N PHE A 18 9.47 2.93 3.08
CA PHE A 18 8.06 3.26 3.32
C PHE A 18 7.76 4.75 3.13
N GLU A 19 8.74 5.61 3.42
CA GLU A 19 8.67 7.05 3.15
C GLU A 19 8.43 7.36 1.67
N THR A 20 8.96 6.56 0.75
CA THR A 20 8.66 6.71 -0.69
C THR A 20 7.44 5.90 -1.11
N ALA A 21 7.26 4.71 -0.54
CA ALA A 21 6.19 3.79 -0.92
C ALA A 21 4.78 4.34 -0.68
N HIS A 22 4.60 5.25 0.29
CA HIS A 22 3.29 5.85 0.55
C HIS A 22 2.78 6.72 -0.62
N TYR A 23 3.66 7.18 -1.52
CA TYR A 23 3.24 7.98 -2.67
C TYR A 23 2.32 7.23 -3.64
N VAL A 24 2.35 5.90 -3.60
CA VAL A 24 1.45 5.01 -4.36
C VAL A 24 -0.03 5.31 -4.07
N PHE A 25 -0.37 5.75 -2.86
CA PHE A 25 -1.75 6.08 -2.50
C PHE A 25 -2.24 7.42 -3.10
N PHE A 26 -1.35 8.20 -3.72
CA PHE A 26 -1.72 9.43 -4.45
C PHE A 26 -1.88 9.18 -5.95
N ASP A 27 -1.56 7.99 -6.44
CA ASP A 27 -1.94 7.57 -7.78
C ASP A 27 -3.47 7.47 -7.88
N GLN A 28 -4.04 8.20 -8.83
CA GLN A 28 -5.49 8.24 -9.07
C GLN A 28 -6.05 6.89 -9.53
N HIS A 29 -5.19 6.04 -10.08
CA HIS A 29 -5.56 4.70 -10.58
C HIS A 29 -5.09 3.60 -9.61
N CYS A 30 -4.71 3.93 -8.38
CA CYS A 30 -4.29 2.91 -7.43
C CYS A 30 -5.44 1.92 -7.17
N LEU A 31 -5.13 0.63 -7.24
CA LEU A 31 -6.06 -0.45 -6.99
C LEU A 31 -5.87 -0.93 -5.56
N THR A 32 -6.88 -0.74 -4.72
CA THR A 32 -6.88 -1.24 -3.34
C THR A 32 -7.93 -2.32 -3.19
N GLU A 33 -7.51 -3.49 -2.73
CA GLU A 33 -8.41 -4.62 -2.49
C GLU A 33 -8.15 -5.27 -1.14
N PHE A 34 -9.21 -5.87 -0.60
CA PHE A 34 -9.10 -6.74 0.55
C PHE A 34 -8.34 -8.01 0.15
N HIS A 35 -7.29 -8.35 0.89
CA HIS A 35 -6.47 -9.51 0.59
C HIS A 35 -6.84 -10.71 1.49
N ARG A 36 -6.84 -10.53 2.82
CA ARG A 36 -7.22 -11.58 3.80
C ARG A 36 -7.33 -11.02 5.22
N VAL A 37 -7.96 -11.76 6.13
CA VAL A 37 -7.82 -11.54 7.58
C VAL A 37 -6.64 -12.35 8.11
N GLU A 38 -5.76 -11.74 8.90
CA GLU A 38 -4.68 -12.43 9.60
C GLU A 38 -4.57 -11.93 11.04
N ASN A 39 -4.62 -12.85 12.01
CA ASN A 39 -4.63 -12.53 13.45
C ASN A 39 -5.75 -11.56 13.88
N GLY A 40 -6.90 -11.58 13.19
CA GLY A 40 -8.02 -10.68 13.46
C GLY A 40 -7.87 -9.28 12.86
N GLU A 41 -6.80 -9.02 12.11
CA GLU A 41 -6.60 -7.77 11.38
C GLU A 41 -6.88 -7.97 9.87
N GLU A 42 -7.58 -7.03 9.26
CA GLU A 42 -7.79 -7.02 7.81
C GLU A 42 -6.51 -6.56 7.10
N ARG A 43 -5.96 -7.45 6.27
CA ARG A 43 -4.85 -7.13 5.37
C ARG A 43 -5.38 -6.74 4.01
N TRP A 44 -4.92 -5.59 3.57
CA TRP A 44 -5.22 -4.99 2.28
C TRP A 44 -3.97 -5.02 1.40
N LYS A 45 -4.18 -5.19 0.09
CA LYS A 45 -3.13 -4.89 -0.90
C LYS A 45 -3.51 -3.62 -1.65
N THR A 46 -2.51 -2.82 -1.99
CA THR A 46 -2.64 -1.69 -2.92
C THR A 46 -1.58 -1.80 -4.00
N LEU A 47 -2.00 -1.75 -5.26
CA LEU A 47 -1.14 -1.58 -6.42
C LEU A 47 -1.25 -0.14 -6.89
N GLY A 48 -0.12 0.49 -7.21
CA GLY A 48 -0.17 1.81 -7.84
C GLY A 48 1.17 2.23 -8.40
N LEU A 49 1.12 3.25 -9.25
CA LEU A 49 2.28 3.80 -9.94
C LEU A 49 3.06 4.71 -9.00
N LEU A 50 4.37 4.49 -8.93
CA LEU A 50 5.32 5.37 -8.27
C LEU A 50 6.17 6.06 -9.33
N GLY A 51 6.07 7.39 -9.40
CA GLY A 51 6.62 8.14 -10.53
C GLY A 51 5.81 7.87 -11.80
N GLU A 52 6.50 7.60 -12.92
CA GLU A 52 5.85 7.42 -14.23
C GLU A 52 5.89 5.98 -14.76
N GLU A 53 6.68 5.07 -14.17
CA GLU A 53 6.93 3.75 -14.79
C GLU A 53 6.82 2.54 -13.84
N VAL A 54 6.94 2.74 -12.53
CA VAL A 54 7.13 1.62 -11.60
C VAL A 54 5.86 1.35 -10.81
N VAL A 55 5.21 0.22 -11.10
CA VAL A 55 4.09 -0.27 -10.28
C VAL A 55 4.65 -0.90 -8.99
N ILE A 56 4.12 -0.44 -7.86
CA ILE A 56 4.50 -0.88 -6.51
C ILE A 56 3.33 -1.62 -5.88
N PHE A 57 3.65 -2.74 -5.25
CA PHE A 57 2.76 -3.47 -4.36
C PHE A 57 2.99 -2.99 -2.93
N ILE A 58 1.89 -2.64 -2.25
CA ILE A 58 1.83 -2.31 -0.84
C ILE A 58 0.93 -3.30 -0.13
N GLY A 59 1.45 -3.98 0.89
CA GLY A 59 0.64 -4.66 1.88
C GLY A 59 0.44 -3.74 3.07
N HIS A 60 -0.81 -3.50 3.48
CA HIS A 60 -1.13 -2.60 4.58
C HIS A 60 -2.32 -3.05 5.42
N LEU A 61 -2.46 -2.42 6.58
CA LEU A 61 -3.62 -2.49 7.46
C LEU A 61 -4.33 -1.14 7.47
N VAL A 62 -5.65 -1.17 7.62
CA VAL A 62 -6.48 0.01 7.82
C VAL A 62 -7.05 -0.03 9.23
N SER A 63 -6.97 1.09 9.94
CA SER A 63 -7.53 1.28 11.28
C SER A 63 -7.96 2.74 11.46
N GLU A 64 -8.60 3.07 12.58
CA GLU A 64 -8.94 4.45 12.92
C GLU A 64 -8.26 4.86 14.23
N ASP A 65 -7.82 6.11 14.32
CA ASP A 65 -7.34 6.68 15.58
C ASP A 65 -8.50 7.15 16.47
N SER A 66 -8.18 7.65 17.67
CA SER A 66 -9.17 8.15 18.64
C SER A 66 -9.97 9.36 18.15
N THR A 67 -9.62 9.94 17.00
CA THR A 67 -10.31 11.08 16.38
C THR A 67 -11.12 10.66 15.15
N GLY A 68 -11.17 9.37 14.82
CA GLY A 68 -11.84 8.84 13.63
C GLY A 68 -11.07 9.08 12.34
N ARG A 69 -9.76 9.33 12.41
CA ARG A 69 -8.92 9.44 11.21
C ARG A 69 -8.43 8.07 10.79
N GLU A 70 -8.56 7.78 9.49
CA GLU A 70 -8.05 6.55 8.89
C GLU A 70 -6.50 6.53 8.97
N ILE A 71 -5.99 5.49 9.62
CA ILE A 71 -4.57 5.18 9.76
C ILE A 71 -4.24 3.99 8.87
N ILE A 72 -3.34 4.22 7.90
CA ILE A 72 -2.82 3.18 7.03
C ILE A 72 -1.44 2.76 7.54
N ARG A 73 -1.32 1.50 7.98
CA ARG A 73 -0.05 0.93 8.44
C ARG A 73 0.57 0.09 7.33
N LEU A 74 1.68 0.55 6.77
CA LEU A 74 2.43 -0.22 5.77
C LEU A 74 3.16 -1.38 6.45
N ILE A 75 2.99 -2.59 5.94
CA ILE A 75 3.72 -3.79 6.39
C ILE A 75 4.69 -4.30 5.32
N THR A 76 4.33 -4.20 4.04
CA THR A 76 5.20 -4.60 2.93
C THR A 76 5.18 -3.55 1.82
N ALA A 77 6.33 -3.26 1.23
CA ALA A 77 6.45 -2.48 0.00
C ALA A 77 7.49 -3.13 -0.92
N ARG A 78 7.11 -3.40 -2.16
CA ARG A 78 7.99 -3.99 -3.18
C ARG A 78 7.55 -3.60 -4.58
N LYS A 79 8.42 -3.78 -5.58
CA LYS A 79 7.99 -3.77 -6.97
C LYS A 79 6.90 -4.83 -7.18
N ALA A 80 5.87 -4.47 -7.93
CA ALA A 80 4.88 -5.43 -8.39
C ALA A 80 5.55 -6.49 -9.27
N ASP A 81 5.08 -7.73 -9.19
CA ASP A 81 5.49 -8.78 -10.12
C ASP A 81 4.77 -8.62 -11.47
N ALA A 82 5.03 -9.52 -12.42
CA ALA A 82 4.48 -9.43 -13.76
C ALA A 82 2.94 -9.47 -13.75
N THR A 83 2.36 -10.37 -12.95
CA THR A 83 0.92 -10.58 -12.85
C THR A 83 0.23 -9.38 -12.18
N GLU A 84 0.79 -8.90 -11.07
CA GLU A 84 0.29 -7.70 -10.37
C GLU A 84 0.37 -6.44 -11.23
N ARG A 85 1.42 -6.32 -12.04
CA ARG A 85 1.56 -5.20 -12.97
C ARG A 85 0.52 -5.26 -14.10
N GLU A 86 0.26 -6.45 -14.64
CA GLU A 86 -0.82 -6.65 -15.62
C GLU A 86 -2.18 -6.33 -15.01
N GLU A 87 -2.43 -6.76 -13.78
CA GLU A 87 -3.65 -6.43 -13.02
C GLU A 87 -3.84 -4.92 -12.88
N TYR A 88 -2.77 -4.19 -12.54
CA TYR A 88 -2.80 -2.72 -12.47
C TYR A 88 -3.21 -2.10 -13.81
N TYR A 89 -2.51 -2.44 -14.90
CA TYR A 89 -2.78 -1.85 -16.21
C TYR A 89 -4.10 -2.31 -16.85
N ALA A 90 -4.65 -3.44 -16.44
CA ALA A 90 -5.98 -3.87 -16.89
C ALA A 90 -7.12 -3.01 -16.32
N ASN A 91 -6.87 -2.29 -15.22
CA ASN A 91 -7.84 -1.42 -14.55
C ASN A 91 -7.41 0.06 -14.53
N TYR A 92 -6.38 0.42 -15.30
CA TYR A 92 -5.94 1.81 -15.53
C TYR A 92 -6.82 2.48 -16.59
#